data_AF-A0A359GVM2-F1
#
_entry.id   AF-A0A359GVM2-F1
#
_cell.length_a   1.000
_cell.length_b   1.000
_cell.length_c   1.000
_cell.angle_alpha   90.00
_cell.angle_beta   90.00
_cell.angle_gamma   90.00
#
_symmetry.space_group_name_H-M   'P 1'
#
loop_
_entity.id
_entity.type
_entity.pdbx_description
1 polymer ?
#
loop_
_entity_poly.entity_id
_entity_poly.type
_entity_poly.pdbx_seq_one_letter_code
_entity_poly.pdbx_strand_id
1 'polypeptide(L)'
;MNWEAIGAVGELIGAMAVVITLVFLGLQVRQSIRTMAESNRLERAAAIDRHADSISRWRGRLMENADLATIWLAAYNNGDLSEIEILRLNNLWVDFVNTQRANYGRAKTVGDEGLARQAVVSVVMEVTASEMLKTLWEQTHSMVGLASPEFVKEVDRGISEGNLEELVTFKEMTINSR
;
A
#
# COMPACT_ATOMS: atom_id res chain seq x y z
N MET A 1 -34.72 -14.34 64.30
CA MET A 1 -34.48 -12.93 63.89
C MET A 1 -33.85 -12.95 62.50
N ASN A 2 -34.26 -12.00 61.65
CA ASN A 2 -34.39 -12.04 60.19
C ASN A 2 -33.12 -12.29 59.33
N TRP A 3 -32.38 -13.39 59.57
CA TRP A 3 -31.21 -13.76 58.76
C TRP A 3 -31.55 -13.97 57.28
N GLU A 4 -32.71 -14.58 57.00
CA GLU A 4 -33.24 -14.71 55.62
C GLU A 4 -33.52 -13.36 54.97
N ALA A 5 -34.10 -12.40 55.70
CA ALA A 5 -34.37 -11.07 55.15
C ALA A 5 -33.06 -10.29 54.87
N ILE A 6 -32.04 -10.45 55.71
CA ILE A 6 -30.71 -9.85 55.49
C ILE A 6 -30.04 -10.51 54.27
N GLY A 7 -30.15 -11.84 54.13
CA GLY A 7 -29.66 -12.58 52.95
C GLY A 7 -30.32 -12.11 51.65
N ALA A 8 -31.66 -12.00 51.65
CA ALA A 8 -32.42 -11.52 50.50
C ALA A 8 -32.04 -10.08 50.08
N VAL A 9 -31.76 -9.19 51.04
CA VAL A 9 -31.27 -7.83 50.76
C VAL A 9 -29.86 -7.87 50.14
N GLY A 10 -28.97 -8.75 50.65
CA GLY A 10 -27.64 -8.96 50.08
C GLY A 10 -27.68 -9.47 48.64
N GLU A 11 -28.59 -10.43 48.35
CA GLU A 11 -28.83 -10.93 47.00
C GLU A 11 -29.36 -9.85 46.06
N LEU A 12 -30.31 -9.02 46.52
CA LEU A 12 -30.84 -7.91 45.73
C LEU A 12 -29.75 -6.87 45.39
N ILE A 13 -28.92 -6.50 46.37
CA ILE A 13 -27.80 -5.57 46.15
C ILE A 13 -26.78 -6.18 45.19
N GLY A 14 -26.45 -7.46 45.36
CA GLY A 14 -25.54 -8.18 44.46
C GLY A 14 -26.07 -8.23 43.02
N ALA A 15 -27.35 -8.56 42.85
CA ALA A 15 -28.01 -8.58 41.54
C ALA A 15 -28.02 -7.18 40.89
N MET A 16 -28.33 -6.13 41.65
CA MET A 16 -28.27 -4.74 41.16
C MET A 16 -26.84 -4.35 40.76
N ALA A 17 -25.83 -4.70 41.55
CA ALA A 17 -24.43 -4.42 41.22
C ALA A 17 -24.00 -5.12 39.92
N VAL A 18 -24.44 -6.37 39.69
CA VAL A 18 -24.19 -7.09 38.44
C VAL A 18 -24.86 -6.39 37.26
N VAL A 19 -26.14 -6.01 37.38
CA VAL A 19 -26.85 -5.28 36.31
C VAL A 19 -26.15 -3.96 35.97
N ILE A 20 -25.77 -3.18 36.98
CA ILE A 20 -25.02 -1.92 36.79
C ILE A 20 -23.69 -2.19 36.06
N THR A 21 -22.97 -3.23 36.47
CA THR A 21 -21.70 -3.62 35.83
C THR A 21 -21.90 -4.01 34.36
N LEU A 22 -22.95 -4.76 34.04
CA LEU A 22 -23.28 -5.14 32.67
C LEU A 22 -23.66 -3.94 31.81
N VAL A 23 -24.43 -2.98 32.36
CA VAL A 23 -24.76 -1.72 31.67
C VAL A 23 -23.48 -0.92 31.38
N PHE A 24 -22.61 -0.77 32.39
CA PHE A 24 -21.34 -0.08 32.22
C PHE A 24 -20.46 -0.75 31.16
N LEU A 25 -20.31 -2.08 31.20
CA LEU A 25 -19.54 -2.84 30.21
C LEU A 25 -20.13 -2.69 28.80
N GLY A 26 -21.45 -2.74 28.66
CA GLY A 26 -22.12 -2.52 27.37
C GLY A 26 -21.86 -1.14 26.79
N LEU A 27 -21.85 -0.10 27.63
CA LEU A 27 -21.48 1.26 27.21
C LEU A 27 -19.99 1.36 26.85
N GLN A 28 -19.11 0.75 27.65
CA GLN A 28 -17.68 0.72 27.41
C GLN A 28 -17.33 0.03 26.07
N VAL A 29 -17.95 -1.11 25.77
CA VAL A 29 -17.76 -1.82 24.49
C VAL A 29 -18.24 -0.98 23.30
N ARG A 30 -19.40 -0.32 23.42
CA ARG A 30 -19.90 0.58 22.36
C ARG A 30 -18.94 1.74 22.09
N GLN A 31 -18.38 2.34 23.13
CA GLN A 31 -17.39 3.40 22.99
C GLN A 31 -16.10 2.89 22.35
N SER A 32 -15.62 1.71 22.77
CA SER A 32 -14.44 1.07 22.19
C SER A 32 -14.62 0.81 20.69
N ILE A 33 -15.77 0.26 20.26
CA ILE A 33 -16.07 0.02 18.84
C ILE A 33 -16.03 1.33 18.04
N ARG A 34 -16.61 2.41 18.57
CA ARG A 34 -16.60 3.73 17.89
C ARG A 34 -15.17 4.28 17.75
N THR A 35 -14.37 4.20 18.80
CA THR A 35 -12.97 4.66 18.76
C THR A 35 -12.14 3.83 17.77
N MET A 36 -12.31 2.51 17.75
CA MET A 36 -11.61 1.64 16.78
C MET A 36 -12.03 1.95 15.34
N ALA A 37 -13.33 2.17 15.09
CA ALA A 37 -13.81 2.54 13.77
C ALA A 37 -13.21 3.87 13.28
N GLU A 38 -13.12 4.87 14.15
CA GLU A 38 -12.52 6.16 13.80
C GLU A 38 -11.00 6.04 13.60
N SER A 39 -10.31 5.27 14.44
CA SER A 39 -8.88 4.98 14.26
C SER A 39 -8.61 4.32 12.90
N ASN A 40 -9.39 3.31 12.53
CA ASN A 40 -9.29 2.63 11.23
C ASN A 40 -9.54 3.59 10.06
N ARG A 41 -10.50 4.52 10.21
CA ARG A 41 -10.79 5.55 9.20
C ARG A 41 -9.61 6.51 9.01
N LEU A 42 -9.02 6.96 10.11
CA LEU A 42 -7.84 7.84 10.09
C LEU A 42 -6.61 7.13 9.53
N GLU A 43 -6.38 5.86 9.88
CA GLU A 43 -5.29 5.06 9.32
C GLU A 43 -5.42 4.87 7.81
N ARG A 44 -6.64 4.62 7.32
CA ARG A 44 -6.94 4.57 5.88
C ARG A 44 -6.61 5.90 5.19
N ALA A 45 -7.09 7.01 5.72
CA ALA A 45 -6.80 8.34 5.17
C ALA A 45 -5.29 8.61 5.13
N ALA A 46 -4.59 8.33 6.24
CA ALA A 46 -3.15 8.48 6.32
C ALA A 46 -2.37 7.53 5.38
N ALA A 47 -2.92 6.37 5.03
CA ALA A 47 -2.31 5.47 4.05
C ALA A 47 -2.45 6.04 2.62
N ILE A 48 -3.59 6.62 2.28
CA ILE A 48 -3.83 7.32 1.01
C ILE A 48 -2.86 8.51 0.87
N ASP A 49 -2.79 9.38 1.88
CA ASP A 49 -1.91 10.56 1.84
C ASP A 49 -0.43 10.16 1.71
N ARG A 50 0.00 9.15 2.47
CA ARG A 50 1.38 8.64 2.40
C ARG A 50 1.70 7.92 1.08
N HIS A 51 0.70 7.40 0.38
CA HIS A 51 0.85 6.87 -0.97
C HIS A 51 1.05 8.03 -1.96
N ALA A 52 0.19 9.05 -1.91
CA ALA A 52 0.31 10.22 -2.77
C ALA A 52 1.66 10.94 -2.59
N ASP A 53 2.11 11.12 -1.35
CA ASP A 53 3.42 11.71 -1.03
C ASP A 53 4.59 10.88 -1.56
N SER A 54 4.57 9.54 -1.41
CA SER A 54 5.67 8.69 -1.88
C SER A 54 5.81 8.74 -3.41
N ILE A 55 4.67 8.73 -4.13
CA ILE A 55 4.64 8.90 -5.58
C ILE A 55 5.13 10.30 -5.98
N SER A 56 4.70 11.34 -5.28
CA SER A 56 5.10 12.72 -5.57
C SER A 56 6.60 12.92 -5.39
N ARG A 57 7.19 12.37 -4.32
CA ARG A 57 8.64 12.42 -4.08
C ARG A 57 9.43 11.63 -5.12
N TRP A 58 8.94 10.46 -5.53
CA TRP A 58 9.59 9.71 -6.59
C TRP A 58 9.55 10.45 -7.92
N ARG A 59 8.37 10.96 -8.35
CA ARG A 59 8.23 11.75 -9.57
C ARG A 59 9.00 13.06 -9.52
N GLY A 60 9.03 13.71 -8.36
CA GLY A 60 9.78 14.95 -8.12
C GLY A 60 11.27 14.81 -8.45
N ARG A 61 11.90 13.67 -8.12
CA ARG A 61 13.30 13.41 -8.49
C ARG A 61 13.55 13.45 -10.00
N LEU A 62 12.61 12.96 -10.81
CA LEU A 62 12.71 13.03 -12.28
C LEU A 62 12.38 14.43 -12.79
N MET A 63 11.42 15.12 -12.17
CA MET A 63 11.04 16.48 -12.58
C MET A 63 12.12 17.53 -12.26
N GLU A 64 12.85 17.34 -11.17
CA GLU A 64 13.84 18.30 -10.67
C GLU A 64 15.26 18.01 -11.20
N ASN A 65 15.51 16.81 -11.75
CA ASN A 65 16.82 16.40 -12.24
C ASN A 65 16.75 15.86 -13.67
N ALA A 66 17.15 16.70 -14.62
CA ALA A 66 17.14 16.39 -16.05
C ALA A 66 18.04 15.21 -16.43
N ASP A 67 19.15 14.98 -15.71
CA ASP A 67 20.04 13.85 -15.95
C ASP A 67 19.33 12.53 -15.59
N LEU A 68 18.71 12.44 -14.41
CA LEU A 68 17.93 11.26 -14.02
C LEU A 68 16.73 11.03 -14.93
N ALA A 69 16.05 12.09 -15.37
CA ALA A 69 14.97 11.99 -16.34
C ALA A 69 15.46 11.43 -17.68
N THR A 70 16.65 11.85 -18.14
CA THR A 70 17.26 11.37 -19.38
C THR A 70 17.63 9.90 -19.26
N ILE A 71 18.23 9.49 -18.14
CA ILE A 71 18.57 8.08 -17.87
C ILE A 71 17.31 7.22 -17.84
N TRP A 72 16.26 7.64 -17.13
CA TRP A 72 15.00 6.89 -17.07
C TRP A 72 14.34 6.78 -18.45
N LEU A 73 14.34 7.86 -19.24
CA LEU A 73 13.81 7.87 -20.60
C LEU A 73 14.61 6.95 -21.53
N ALA A 74 15.94 6.95 -21.41
CA ALA A 74 16.79 6.03 -22.17
C ALA A 74 16.50 4.58 -21.82
N ALA A 75 16.37 4.25 -20.52
CA ALA A 75 15.97 2.91 -20.08
C ALA A 75 14.59 2.50 -20.62
N TYR A 76 13.62 3.41 -20.59
CA TYR A 76 12.27 3.19 -21.13
C TYR A 76 12.29 2.89 -22.64
N ASN A 77 13.21 3.52 -23.38
CA ASN A 77 13.35 3.33 -24.83
C ASN A 77 14.36 2.23 -25.23
N ASN A 78 14.95 1.51 -24.27
CA ASN A 78 16.07 0.57 -24.50
C ASN A 78 17.27 1.24 -25.21
N GLY A 79 17.56 2.49 -24.87
CA GLY A 79 18.71 3.23 -25.38
C GLY A 79 20.02 2.83 -24.70
N ASP A 80 21.14 3.23 -25.29
CA ASP A 80 22.47 3.01 -24.73
C ASP A 80 22.70 3.89 -23.50
N LEU A 81 23.31 3.30 -22.48
CA LEU A 81 23.70 3.95 -21.23
C LEU A 81 25.16 3.62 -20.93
N SER A 82 25.93 4.61 -20.47
CA SER A 82 27.26 4.40 -19.92
C SER A 82 27.21 3.60 -18.62
N GLU A 83 28.35 3.06 -18.19
CA GLU A 83 28.45 2.29 -16.94
C GLU A 83 27.96 3.08 -15.71
N ILE A 84 28.25 4.39 -15.66
CA ILE A 84 27.79 5.26 -14.58
C ILE A 84 26.27 5.49 -14.64
N GLU A 85 25.70 5.61 -15.83
CA GLU A 85 24.26 5.76 -15.99
C GLU A 85 23.52 4.46 -15.66
N ILE A 86 24.07 3.30 -15.99
CA ILE A 86 23.55 1.98 -15.57
C ILE A 86 23.54 1.88 -14.04
N LEU A 87 24.62 2.29 -13.37
CA LEU A 87 24.67 2.31 -11.90
C LEU A 87 23.57 3.20 -11.31
N ARG A 88 23.36 4.39 -11.89
CA ARG A 88 22.29 5.31 -11.46
C ARG A 88 20.91 4.73 -11.72
N LEU A 89 20.69 4.15 -12.90
CA LEU A 89 19.44 3.49 -13.27
C LEU A 89 19.09 2.37 -12.30
N ASN A 90 20.05 1.51 -11.96
CA ASN A 90 19.83 0.40 -11.02
C ASN A 90 19.34 0.89 -9.66
N ASN A 91 19.96 1.95 -9.12
CA ASN A 91 19.54 2.54 -7.85
C ASN A 91 18.15 3.20 -7.96
N LEU A 92 17.89 3.90 -9.06
CA LEU A 92 16.60 4.54 -9.32
C LEU A 92 15.47 3.51 -9.46
N TRP A 93 15.74 2.38 -10.12
CA TRP A 93 14.83 1.25 -10.25
C TRP A 93 14.54 0.58 -8.91
N VAL A 94 15.58 0.24 -8.12
CA VAL A 94 15.42 -0.38 -6.81
C VAL A 94 14.59 0.50 -5.89
N ASP A 95 14.83 1.81 -5.91
CA ASP A 95 14.05 2.77 -5.13
C ASP A 95 12.58 2.86 -5.61
N PHE A 96 12.35 2.91 -6.93
CA PHE A 96 11.00 2.86 -7.51
C PHE A 96 10.23 1.62 -7.03
N VAL A 97 10.81 0.44 -7.19
CA VAL A 97 10.20 -0.83 -6.79
C VAL A 97 9.93 -0.87 -5.29
N ASN A 98 10.88 -0.40 -4.46
CA ASN A 98 10.67 -0.32 -3.01
C ASN A 98 9.55 0.65 -2.61
N THR A 99 9.41 1.75 -3.34
CA THR A 99 8.31 2.69 -3.15
C THR A 99 6.97 2.02 -3.45
N GLN A 100 6.85 1.30 -4.56
CA GLN A 100 5.63 0.56 -4.89
C GLN A 100 5.35 -0.59 -3.92
N ARG A 101 6.38 -1.34 -3.52
CA ARG A 101 6.26 -2.40 -2.52
C ARG A 101 5.73 -1.86 -1.18
N ALA A 102 6.26 -0.74 -0.71
CA ALA A 102 5.79 -0.09 0.52
C ALA A 102 4.36 0.44 0.39
N ASN A 103 4.00 0.98 -0.78
CA ASN A 103 2.64 1.40 -1.11
C ASN A 103 1.66 0.21 -1.08
N TYR A 104 2.02 -0.91 -1.71
CA TYR A 104 1.23 -2.14 -1.71
C TYR A 104 1.00 -2.66 -0.29
N GLY A 105 2.06 -2.77 0.51
CA GLY A 105 1.96 -3.25 1.88
C GLY A 105 1.01 -2.40 2.72
N ARG A 106 1.16 -1.07 2.67
CA ARG A 106 0.29 -0.13 3.39
C ARG A 106 -1.17 -0.24 2.95
N ALA A 107 -1.41 -0.32 1.64
CA ALA A 107 -2.75 -0.46 1.07
C ALA A 107 -3.42 -1.76 1.53
N LYS A 108 -2.71 -2.89 1.50
CA LYS A 108 -3.19 -4.17 2.01
C LYS A 108 -3.50 -4.12 3.51
N THR A 109 -2.65 -3.49 4.32
CA THR A 109 -2.89 -3.34 5.77
C THR A 109 -4.20 -2.61 6.08
N VAL A 110 -4.53 -1.58 5.31
CA VAL A 110 -5.77 -0.81 5.54
C VAL A 110 -6.98 -1.36 4.77
N GLY A 111 -6.81 -2.43 3.98
CA GLY A 111 -7.86 -3.04 3.18
C GLY A 111 -8.30 -2.22 1.96
N ASP A 112 -7.39 -1.43 1.39
CA ASP A 112 -7.61 -0.69 0.15
C ASP A 112 -7.04 -1.46 -1.05
N GLU A 113 -7.88 -2.28 -1.68
CA GLU A 113 -7.50 -3.10 -2.83
C GLU A 113 -7.17 -2.26 -4.09
N GLY A 114 -7.76 -1.06 -4.21
CA GLY A 114 -7.51 -0.16 -5.34
C GLY A 114 -6.08 0.38 -5.30
N LEU A 115 -5.64 0.89 -4.15
CA LEU A 115 -4.26 1.36 -3.97
C LEU A 115 -3.24 0.23 -4.05
N ALA A 116 -3.58 -0.96 -3.56
CA ALA A 116 -2.71 -2.13 -3.67
C ALA A 116 -2.51 -2.49 -5.15
N ARG A 117 -3.61 -2.55 -5.92
CA ARG A 117 -3.56 -2.78 -7.36
C ARG A 117 -2.76 -1.70 -8.09
N GLN A 118 -2.97 -0.43 -7.76
CA GLN A 118 -2.24 0.68 -8.38
C GLN A 118 -0.72 0.56 -8.22
N ALA A 119 -0.24 0.13 -7.04
CA ALA A 119 1.19 -0.08 -6.81
C ALA A 119 1.76 -1.21 -7.68
N VAL A 120 1.06 -2.34 -7.79
CA VAL A 120 1.43 -3.46 -8.68
C VAL A 120 1.48 -3.01 -10.12
N VAL A 121 0.39 -2.39 -10.57
CA VAL A 121 0.21 -1.89 -11.93
C VAL A 121 1.31 -0.90 -12.33
N SER A 122 1.75 -0.05 -11.40
CA SER A 122 2.83 0.91 -11.67
C SER A 122 4.13 0.20 -12.06
N VAL A 123 4.47 -0.94 -11.43
CA VAL A 123 5.66 -1.72 -11.82
C VAL A 123 5.45 -2.45 -13.14
N VAL A 124 4.28 -3.09 -13.31
CA VAL A 124 3.93 -3.81 -14.54
C VAL A 124 4.04 -2.92 -15.77
N MET A 125 3.57 -1.66 -15.68
CA MET A 125 3.66 -0.69 -16.78
C MET A 125 5.09 -0.38 -17.21
N GLU A 126 6.01 -0.22 -16.25
CA GLU A 126 7.41 0.05 -16.55
C GLU A 126 8.09 -1.19 -17.14
N VAL A 127 7.86 -2.37 -16.55
CA VAL A 127 8.45 -3.64 -17.01
C VAL A 127 7.97 -4.02 -18.42
N THR A 128 6.69 -3.82 -18.71
CA THR A 128 6.12 -4.17 -20.02
C THR A 128 6.49 -3.18 -21.12
N ALA A 129 7.00 -1.99 -20.76
CA ALA A 129 7.40 -0.98 -21.74
C ALA A 129 8.81 -1.20 -22.31
N SER A 130 9.69 -1.91 -21.59
CA SER A 130 11.13 -1.99 -21.91
C SER A 130 11.75 -3.33 -21.50
N GLU A 131 12.52 -3.94 -22.40
CA GLU A 131 13.30 -5.14 -22.10
C GLU A 131 14.40 -4.85 -21.06
N MET A 132 14.95 -3.64 -21.06
CA MET A 132 15.90 -3.21 -20.03
C MET A 132 15.23 -3.20 -18.64
N LEU A 133 14.06 -2.57 -18.50
CA LEU A 133 13.34 -2.51 -17.22
C LEU A 133 12.83 -3.89 -16.78
N LYS A 134 12.46 -4.75 -17.73
CA LYS A 134 12.15 -6.15 -17.46
C LYS A 134 13.35 -6.92 -16.91
N THR A 135 14.52 -6.74 -17.50
CA THR A 135 15.76 -7.36 -17.00
C THR A 135 16.07 -6.88 -15.58
N LEU A 136 15.88 -5.59 -15.29
CA LEU A 136 16.04 -5.06 -13.94
C LEU A 136 15.03 -5.65 -12.95
N TRP A 137 13.79 -5.86 -13.37
CA TRP A 137 12.80 -6.57 -12.54
C TRP A 137 13.25 -8.00 -12.23
N GLU A 138 13.64 -8.78 -13.23
CA GLU A 138 14.13 -10.16 -13.06
C GLU A 138 15.33 -10.24 -12.10
N GLN A 139 16.21 -9.24 -12.12
CA GLN A 139 17.35 -9.16 -11.19
C GLN A 139 16.93 -8.79 -9.76
N THR A 140 15.87 -8.01 -9.59
CA THR A 140 15.48 -7.43 -8.29
C THR A 140 14.33 -8.16 -7.60
N HIS A 141 13.48 -8.87 -8.34
CA HIS A 141 12.24 -9.44 -7.81
C HIS A 141 12.49 -10.51 -6.73
N SER A 142 13.61 -11.22 -6.78
CA SER A 142 13.99 -12.24 -5.79
C SER A 142 14.27 -11.61 -4.43
N MET A 143 15.02 -10.50 -4.41
CA MET A 143 15.31 -9.74 -3.19
C MET A 143 14.04 -9.09 -2.62
N VAL A 144 13.20 -8.51 -3.48
CA VAL A 144 11.91 -7.94 -3.10
C VAL A 144 10.99 -9.01 -2.49
N GLY A 145 11.01 -10.21 -3.07
CA GLY A 145 10.20 -11.36 -2.65
C GLY A 145 10.53 -11.87 -1.26
N LEU A 146 11.75 -11.65 -0.76
CA LEU A 146 12.12 -11.98 0.63
C LEU A 146 11.25 -11.25 1.65
N ALA A 147 10.87 -10.00 1.37
CA ALA A 147 10.10 -9.17 2.29
C ALA A 147 8.63 -9.01 1.88
N SER A 148 8.29 -9.27 0.61
CA SER A 148 6.94 -9.04 0.08
C SER A 148 6.63 -10.03 -1.06
N PRO A 149 6.52 -11.34 -0.77
CA PRO A 149 6.33 -12.37 -1.79
C PRO A 149 5.00 -12.22 -2.54
N GLU A 150 3.92 -11.76 -1.88
CA GLU A 150 2.63 -11.52 -2.53
C GLU A 150 2.73 -10.39 -3.56
N PHE A 151 3.48 -9.32 -3.24
CA PHE A 151 3.67 -8.22 -4.18
C PHE A 151 4.38 -8.70 -5.45
N VAL A 152 5.45 -9.47 -5.30
CA VAL A 152 6.19 -10.04 -6.45
C VAL A 152 5.29 -10.95 -7.27
N LYS A 153 4.53 -11.84 -6.62
CA LYS A 153 3.59 -12.73 -7.29
C LYS A 153 2.55 -11.96 -8.11
N GLU A 154 1.99 -10.88 -7.58
CA GLU A 154 1.00 -10.06 -8.30
C GLU A 154 1.62 -9.29 -9.47
N VAL A 155 2.86 -8.80 -9.33
CA VAL A 155 3.59 -8.15 -10.44
C VAL A 155 3.92 -9.16 -11.53
N ASP A 156 4.49 -10.33 -11.20
CA ASP A 156 4.82 -11.40 -12.15
C ASP A 156 3.56 -11.89 -12.88
N ARG A 157 2.45 -12.04 -12.15
CA ARG A 157 1.15 -12.35 -12.73
C ARG A 157 0.70 -11.27 -13.72
N GLY A 158 0.78 -9.99 -13.34
CA GLY A 158 0.45 -8.87 -14.23
C GLY A 158 1.32 -8.80 -15.48
N ILE A 159 2.61 -9.14 -15.39
CA ILE A 159 3.53 -9.21 -16.54
C ILE A 159 3.12 -10.35 -17.49
N SER A 160 2.82 -11.53 -16.96
CA SER A 160 2.50 -12.73 -17.74
C SER A 160 1.12 -12.71 -18.40
N GLU A 161 0.11 -12.13 -17.75
CA GLU A 161 -1.26 -12.09 -18.28
C GLU A 161 -1.42 -11.11 -19.45
N GLY A 162 -0.45 -10.20 -19.67
CA GLY A 162 -0.49 -9.21 -20.75
C GLY A 162 -1.73 -8.31 -20.74
N ASN A 163 -2.52 -8.36 -19.66
CA ASN A 163 -3.87 -7.83 -19.61
C ASN A 163 -3.82 -6.34 -19.27
N LEU A 164 -3.42 -5.58 -20.27
CA LEU A 164 -3.31 -4.13 -20.25
C LEU A 164 -4.65 -3.43 -20.58
N GLU A 165 -5.76 -4.17 -20.82
CA GLU A 165 -7.04 -3.56 -21.21
C GLU A 165 -7.65 -2.65 -20.11
N GLU A 166 -7.33 -2.86 -18.84
CA GLU A 166 -7.66 -1.90 -17.76
C GLU A 166 -6.60 -0.80 -17.54
N LEU A 167 -5.48 -0.87 -18.27
CA LEU A 167 -4.33 0.05 -18.19
C LEU A 167 -4.26 1.07 -19.34
N VAL A 168 -5.01 0.84 -20.42
CA VAL A 168 -5.11 1.72 -21.60
C VAL A 168 -5.55 3.14 -21.23
N THR A 169 -6.35 3.32 -20.17
CA THR A 169 -6.85 4.63 -19.74
C THR A 169 -5.76 5.63 -19.35
N PHE A 170 -4.56 5.20 -18.94
CA PHE A 170 -3.48 6.14 -18.62
C PHE A 170 -2.59 6.46 -19.83
N LYS A 171 -2.33 5.48 -20.70
CA LYS A 171 -1.51 5.68 -21.92
C LYS A 171 -2.21 6.60 -22.93
N GLU A 172 -3.55 6.59 -22.98
CA GLU A 172 -4.34 7.53 -23.79
C GLU A 172 -4.32 8.97 -23.23
N MET A 173 -4.17 9.17 -21.91
CA MET A 173 -4.10 10.51 -21.32
C MET A 173 -2.78 11.24 -21.62
N THR A 174 -1.66 10.52 -21.72
CA THR A 174 -0.34 11.11 -22.03
C THR A 174 -0.07 11.26 -23.53
N ILE A 175 -0.70 10.45 -24.39
CA ILE A 175 -0.48 10.51 -25.85
C ILE A 175 -1.44 11.49 -26.54
N ASN A 176 -2.68 11.65 -26.08
CA ASN A 176 -3.68 12.55 -26.69
C ASN A 176 -3.61 14.01 -26.21
N SER A 177 -2.56 14.39 -25.46
CA SER A 177 -2.31 15.78 -25.03
C SER A 177 -1.23 16.49 -25.86
N ARG A 178 -0.88 15.94 -27.03
CA ARG A 178 -0.06 16.61 -28.07
C ARG A 178 -0.90 16.97 -29.28
#